data_AF-A0A7V6PGD7-F1
#
_entry.id   AF-A0A7V6PGD7-F1
#
_cell.length_a   1.000
_cell.length_b   1.000
_cell.length_c   1.000
_cell.angle_alpha   90.00
_cell.angle_beta   90.00
_cell.angle_gamma   90.00
#
_symmetry.space_group_name_H-M   'P 1'
#
loop_
_entity.id
_entity.type
_entity.pdbx_description
1 polymer ?
#
loop_
_entity_poly.entity_id
_entity_poly.type
_entity_poly.pdbx_seq_one_letter_code
_entity_poly.pdbx_strand_id
1 'polypeptide(L)'
;MDKTVPAGAALLLDFIGGIEAPRGYDVIYGNNQDKLPKPITQMTLGELVDAQASFTKRFKSSASGRYQFMRATLQDLSRELGLRGTQKFDKDLQDRLGFHLLKRRGYDDYVAGKITRTEFGKRLAQEWASLPVLAATKGKHRDLKRGQSYYAGDALNKALVSPAKVEAVLNKVKTVGAVQPAIVVPEVVTVEKPVVADPGELGTKPSKSKTVWTWAGAGIMSAISGAGSFLGGLDWRVQLLFSAAIIGFAIYGIKRRADLFKAVKGLQAEIG
;
A
#
# COMPACT_ATOMS: atom_id res chain seq x y z
N MET A 1 10.43 16.59 0.71
CA MET A 1 9.92 15.22 0.52
C MET A 1 9.99 14.51 1.86
N ASP A 2 9.00 13.69 2.21
CA ASP A 2 9.06 12.76 3.35
C ASP A 2 10.22 11.76 3.17
N LYS A 3 10.93 11.46 4.26
CA LYS A 3 12.17 10.64 4.21
C LYS A 3 11.91 9.14 4.00
N THR A 4 10.68 8.67 4.21
CA THR A 4 10.27 7.28 4.02
C THR A 4 9.93 6.96 2.55
N VAL A 5 9.76 7.99 1.71
CA VAL A 5 9.56 7.81 0.28
C VAL A 5 10.91 7.47 -0.39
N PRO A 6 11.02 6.32 -1.09
CA PRO A 6 12.26 5.95 -1.80
C PRO A 6 12.68 7.03 -2.80
N ALA A 7 13.98 7.23 -3.02
CA ALA A 7 14.46 8.34 -3.84
C ALA A 7 13.95 8.29 -5.30
N GLY A 8 13.76 7.09 -5.86
CA GLY A 8 13.14 6.92 -7.18
C GLY A 8 11.70 7.44 -7.21
N ALA A 9 10.90 7.11 -6.19
CA ALA A 9 9.53 7.59 -6.05
C ALA A 9 9.49 9.08 -5.75
N ALA A 10 10.40 9.58 -4.90
CA ALA A 10 10.54 10.99 -4.58
C ALA A 10 10.80 11.84 -5.83
N LEU A 11 11.69 11.37 -6.72
CA LEU A 11 11.98 12.04 -7.99
C LEU A 11 10.72 12.12 -8.86
N LEU A 12 9.97 11.02 -8.95
CA LEU A 12 8.71 10.99 -9.73
C LEU A 12 7.64 11.90 -9.13
N LEU A 13 7.45 11.86 -7.81
CA LEU A 13 6.51 12.74 -7.11
C LEU A 13 6.92 14.21 -7.24
N ASP A 14 8.19 14.53 -7.17
CA ASP A 14 8.67 15.90 -7.37
C ASP A 14 8.29 16.44 -8.75
N PHE A 15 8.50 15.63 -9.79
CA PHE A 15 8.10 15.95 -11.14
C PHE A 15 6.57 16.12 -11.28
N ILE A 16 5.78 15.21 -10.72
CA ILE A 16 4.30 15.29 -10.75
C ILE A 16 3.82 16.55 -10.02
N GLY A 17 4.31 16.77 -8.80
CA GLY A 17 3.92 17.92 -7.98
C GLY A 17 4.29 19.26 -8.61
N GLY A 18 5.42 19.32 -9.33
CA GLY A 18 5.80 20.51 -10.09
C GLY A 18 4.86 20.85 -11.26
N ILE A 19 4.12 19.87 -11.78
CA ILE A 19 3.11 20.07 -12.82
C ILE A 19 1.74 20.38 -12.20
N GLU A 20 1.32 19.55 -11.24
CA GLU A 20 -0.02 19.60 -10.65
C GLU A 20 -0.22 20.80 -9.72
N ALA A 21 0.82 21.15 -8.96
CA ALA A 21 0.75 22.16 -7.91
C ALA A 21 2.12 22.84 -7.71
N PRO A 22 2.57 23.68 -8.67
CA PRO A 22 3.88 24.33 -8.60
C PRO A 22 4.07 25.24 -7.39
N ARG A 23 2.96 25.71 -6.77
CA ARG A 23 2.97 26.50 -5.53
C ARG A 23 3.05 25.67 -4.24
N GLY A 24 3.13 24.33 -4.34
CA GLY A 24 3.42 23.44 -3.22
C GLY A 24 2.21 22.72 -2.62
N TYR A 25 2.30 22.42 -1.33
CA TYR A 25 1.43 21.45 -0.63
C TYR A 25 0.08 22.00 -0.20
N ASP A 26 -0.12 23.31 -0.29
CA ASP A 26 -1.38 23.96 0.07
C ASP A 26 -2.28 24.25 -1.14
N VAL A 27 -1.85 23.90 -2.35
CA VAL A 27 -2.58 24.24 -3.58
C VAL A 27 -3.92 23.53 -3.64
N ILE A 28 -4.97 24.31 -3.90
CA ILE A 28 -6.29 23.79 -4.25
C ILE A 28 -6.57 24.15 -5.69
N TYR A 29 -7.29 23.29 -6.39
CA TYR A 29 -7.67 23.50 -7.78
C TYR A 29 -8.11 24.94 -8.05
N GLY A 30 -7.55 25.54 -9.11
CA GLY A 30 -7.78 26.94 -9.45
C GLY A 30 -7.12 27.96 -8.51
N ASN A 31 -6.13 27.54 -7.72
CA ASN A 31 -5.41 28.35 -6.72
C ASN A 31 -6.32 28.97 -5.65
N ASN A 32 -7.33 28.22 -5.19
CA ASN A 32 -8.35 28.70 -4.25
C ASN A 32 -7.99 28.56 -2.76
N GLN A 33 -6.74 28.22 -2.43
CA GLN A 33 -6.31 27.98 -1.04
C GLN A 33 -6.47 29.19 -0.11
N ASP A 34 -6.39 30.40 -0.67
CA ASP A 34 -6.56 31.65 0.09
C ASP A 34 -8.03 31.88 0.53
N LYS A 35 -8.97 31.06 0.04
CA LYS A 35 -10.40 31.10 0.41
C LYS A 35 -10.76 30.18 1.58
N LEU A 36 -9.77 29.55 2.21
CA LEU A 36 -9.95 28.74 3.41
C LEU A 36 -9.45 29.48 4.65
N PRO A 37 -10.04 29.18 5.82
CA PRO A 37 -9.66 29.84 7.06
C PRO A 37 -8.24 29.46 7.53
N LYS A 38 -7.69 28.35 7.05
CA LYS A 38 -6.33 27.91 7.33
C LYS A 38 -5.75 27.11 6.16
N PRO A 39 -4.42 27.04 6.00
CA PRO A 39 -3.77 26.18 5.01
C PRO A 39 -4.18 24.72 5.18
N ILE A 40 -4.32 23.97 4.08
CA ILE A 40 -4.72 22.56 4.13
C ILE A 40 -3.66 21.68 4.80
N THR A 41 -2.39 22.08 4.78
CA THR A 41 -1.31 21.44 5.54
C THR A 41 -1.48 21.54 7.06
N GLN A 42 -2.30 22.48 7.53
CA GLN A 42 -2.65 22.65 8.94
C GLN A 42 -3.99 22.00 9.30
N MET A 43 -4.73 21.50 8.31
CA MET A 43 -5.97 20.74 8.52
C MET A 43 -5.67 19.30 8.93
N THR A 44 -6.61 18.67 9.62
CA THR A 44 -6.64 17.21 9.69
C THR A 44 -7.20 16.63 8.38
N LEU A 45 -6.94 15.35 8.13
CA LEU A 45 -7.49 14.64 6.97
C LEU A 45 -9.03 14.71 6.95
N GLY A 46 -9.67 14.58 8.12
CA GLY A 46 -11.12 14.70 8.25
C GLY A 46 -11.62 16.10 7.92
N GLU A 47 -11.00 17.14 8.49
CA GLU A 47 -11.34 18.54 8.20
C GLU A 47 -11.23 18.85 6.70
N LEU A 48 -10.18 18.36 6.04
CA LEU A 48 -10.00 18.55 4.60
C LEU A 48 -11.07 17.81 3.79
N VAL A 49 -11.33 16.54 4.09
CA VAL A 49 -12.35 15.73 3.38
C VAL A 49 -13.74 16.35 3.50
N ASP A 50 -14.06 16.93 4.66
CA ASP A 50 -15.33 17.64 4.88
C ASP A 50 -15.37 18.96 4.11
N ALA A 51 -14.30 19.75 4.14
CA ALA A 51 -14.20 20.99 3.37
C ALA A 51 -14.35 20.73 1.86
N GLN A 52 -13.68 19.69 1.35
CA GLN A 52 -13.70 19.26 -0.04
C GLN A 52 -15.10 18.93 -0.56
N ALA A 53 -16.07 18.59 0.31
CA ALA A 53 -17.45 18.33 -0.09
C ALA A 53 -18.08 19.54 -0.81
N SER A 54 -17.66 20.76 -0.46
CA SER A 54 -18.13 22.00 -1.08
C SER A 54 -17.31 22.43 -2.32
N PHE A 55 -16.10 21.88 -2.51
CA PHE A 55 -15.13 22.43 -3.45
C PHE A 55 -15.55 22.26 -4.90
N THR A 56 -16.14 21.13 -5.30
CA THR A 56 -16.60 20.97 -6.69
C THR A 56 -17.63 22.05 -7.05
N LYS A 57 -18.58 22.35 -6.16
CA LYS A 57 -19.57 23.41 -6.38
C LYS A 57 -18.93 24.81 -6.41
N ARG A 58 -17.97 25.06 -5.52
CA ARG A 58 -17.34 26.39 -5.37
C ARG A 58 -16.23 26.67 -6.39
N PHE A 59 -15.48 25.65 -6.77
CA PHE A 59 -14.18 25.73 -7.45
C PHE A 59 -14.07 24.82 -8.69
N LYS A 60 -15.12 24.06 -9.05
CA LYS A 60 -15.18 23.09 -10.15
C LYS A 60 -14.48 21.75 -9.92
N SER A 61 -13.60 21.64 -8.93
CA SER A 61 -12.96 20.37 -8.55
C SER A 61 -12.65 20.35 -7.05
N SER A 62 -12.57 19.14 -6.47
CA SER A 62 -12.12 18.93 -5.09
C SER A 62 -10.62 18.72 -4.96
N ALA A 63 -9.87 18.69 -6.06
CA ALA A 63 -8.43 18.45 -6.06
C ALA A 63 -7.68 19.41 -5.12
N SER A 64 -6.89 18.82 -4.22
CA SER A 64 -6.18 19.53 -3.15
C SER A 64 -4.80 18.91 -2.88
N GLY A 65 -3.86 19.74 -2.46
CA GLY A 65 -2.51 19.34 -2.12
C GLY A 65 -1.57 19.24 -3.31
N ARG A 66 -0.31 18.91 -3.03
CA ARG A 66 0.76 18.86 -4.02
C ARG A 66 0.49 17.89 -5.17
N TYR A 67 -0.25 16.82 -4.88
CA TYR A 67 -0.58 15.76 -5.84
C TYR A 67 -2.04 15.80 -6.28
N GLN A 68 -2.75 16.91 -6.02
CA GLN A 68 -4.12 17.18 -6.46
C GLN A 68 -5.13 16.05 -6.13
N PHE A 69 -5.12 15.60 -4.88
CA PHE A 69 -6.00 14.53 -4.42
C PHE A 69 -7.46 14.95 -4.46
N MET A 70 -8.28 14.16 -5.15
CA MET A 70 -9.74 14.29 -5.12
C MET A 70 -10.29 13.81 -3.77
N ARG A 71 -11.45 14.34 -3.37
CA ARG A 71 -12.12 13.91 -2.13
C ARG A 71 -12.33 12.40 -2.05
N ALA A 72 -12.85 11.81 -3.12
CA ALA A 72 -13.08 10.37 -3.21
C ALA A 72 -11.77 9.59 -3.05
N THR A 73 -10.70 10.03 -3.72
CA THR A 73 -9.36 9.41 -3.61
C THR A 73 -8.84 9.45 -2.18
N LEU A 74 -8.99 10.57 -1.45
CA LEU A 74 -8.58 10.64 -0.04
C LEU A 74 -9.42 9.73 0.86
N GLN A 75 -10.73 9.65 0.62
CA GLN A 75 -11.60 8.75 1.37
C GLN A 75 -11.22 7.28 1.12
N ASP A 76 -10.90 6.93 -0.12
CA ASP A 76 -10.47 5.58 -0.50
C ASP A 76 -9.13 5.22 0.13
N LEU A 77 -8.13 6.11 0.03
CA LEU A 77 -6.83 5.98 0.69
C LEU A 77 -6.97 5.83 2.20
N SER A 78 -7.87 6.61 2.82
CA SER A 78 -8.13 6.54 4.26
C SER A 78 -8.63 5.16 4.69
N ARG A 79 -9.56 4.58 3.92
CA ARG A 79 -10.06 3.22 4.18
C ARG A 79 -9.01 2.14 3.91
N GLU A 80 -8.29 2.26 2.81
CA GLU A 80 -7.25 1.31 2.39
C GLU A 80 -6.10 1.24 3.40
N LEU A 81 -5.69 2.38 3.96
CA LEU A 81 -4.53 2.49 4.84
C LEU A 81 -4.90 2.60 6.33
N GLY A 82 -6.19 2.53 6.68
CA GLY A 82 -6.66 2.68 8.07
C GLY A 82 -6.31 4.04 8.68
N LEU A 83 -6.34 5.11 7.88
CA LEU A 83 -6.01 6.45 8.34
C LEU A 83 -7.10 6.99 9.27
N ARG A 84 -6.69 7.78 10.26
CA ARG A 84 -7.61 8.46 11.17
C ARG A 84 -7.86 9.86 10.65
N GLY A 85 -9.12 10.30 10.68
CA GLY A 85 -9.49 11.67 10.32
C GLY A 85 -8.82 12.75 11.19
N THR A 86 -8.23 12.38 12.32
CA THR A 86 -7.47 13.27 13.21
C THR A 86 -6.01 13.49 12.80
N GLN A 87 -5.47 12.70 11.87
CA GLN A 87 -4.11 12.89 11.37
C GLN A 87 -4.01 14.20 10.60
N LYS A 88 -2.90 14.94 10.78
CA LYS A 88 -2.64 16.16 10.01
C LYS A 88 -2.41 15.83 8.53
N PHE A 89 -3.03 16.60 7.64
CA PHE A 89 -2.81 16.53 6.19
C PHE A 89 -1.55 17.32 5.79
N ASP A 90 -0.48 17.10 6.55
CA ASP A 90 0.77 17.81 6.38
C ASP A 90 1.53 17.39 5.11
N LYS A 91 2.65 18.07 4.90
CA LYS A 91 3.55 17.87 3.77
C LYS A 91 4.01 16.41 3.61
N ASP A 92 4.15 15.69 4.70
CA ASP A 92 4.77 14.38 4.74
C ASP A 92 3.72 13.28 4.59
N LEU A 93 2.51 13.47 5.15
CA LEU A 93 1.38 12.62 4.83
C LEU A 93 1.04 12.70 3.34
N GLN A 94 1.03 13.89 2.74
CA GLN A 94 0.81 14.03 1.30
C GLN A 94 1.83 13.25 0.47
N ASP A 95 3.12 13.28 0.84
CA ASP A 95 4.18 12.51 0.15
C ASP A 95 3.97 11.00 0.26
N ARG A 96 3.62 10.50 1.45
CA ARG A 96 3.33 9.07 1.65
C ARG A 96 2.08 8.63 0.88
N LEU A 97 1.03 9.45 0.84
CA LEU A 97 -0.17 9.19 0.05
C LEU A 97 0.12 9.21 -1.45
N GLY A 98 0.92 10.18 -1.92
CA GLY A 98 1.35 10.25 -3.31
C GLY A 98 2.15 9.01 -3.70
N PHE A 99 3.07 8.56 -2.84
CA PHE A 99 3.81 7.32 -3.06
C PHE A 99 2.88 6.10 -3.11
N HIS A 100 1.88 6.04 -2.25
CA HIS A 100 0.88 4.96 -2.30
C HIS A 100 0.12 4.92 -3.63
N LEU A 101 -0.23 6.08 -4.20
CA LEU A 101 -0.82 6.16 -5.53
C LEU A 101 0.13 5.66 -6.63
N LEU A 102 1.43 5.95 -6.53
CA LEU A 102 2.43 5.38 -7.45
C LEU A 102 2.46 3.86 -7.37
N LYS A 103 2.45 3.29 -6.15
CA LYS A 103 2.40 1.83 -5.94
C LYS A 103 1.13 1.23 -6.56
N ARG A 104 -0.03 1.86 -6.35
CA ARG A 104 -1.31 1.47 -6.97
C ARG A 104 -1.23 1.44 -8.51
N ARG A 105 -0.42 2.30 -9.11
CA ARG A 105 -0.19 2.34 -10.57
C ARG A 105 0.96 1.43 -11.04
N GLY A 106 1.54 0.62 -10.17
CA GLY A 106 2.57 -0.37 -10.52
C GLY A 106 3.99 0.17 -10.48
N TYR A 107 4.29 1.12 -9.60
CA TYR A 107 5.65 1.62 -9.41
C TYR A 107 6.65 0.48 -9.13
N ASP A 108 6.32 -0.43 -8.21
CA ASP A 108 7.19 -1.55 -7.84
C ASP A 108 7.45 -2.48 -9.05
N ASP A 109 6.41 -2.77 -9.83
CA ASP A 109 6.53 -3.55 -11.07
C ASP A 109 7.39 -2.85 -12.12
N TYR A 110 7.31 -1.52 -12.21
CA TYR A 110 8.07 -0.75 -13.18
C TYR A 110 9.57 -0.75 -12.84
N VAL A 111 9.91 -0.47 -11.58
CA VAL A 111 11.31 -0.47 -11.13
C VAL A 111 11.91 -1.88 -11.19
N ALA A 112 11.12 -2.92 -10.89
CA ALA A 112 11.51 -4.32 -11.05
C ALA A 112 11.55 -4.79 -12.53
N GLY A 113 11.14 -3.94 -13.47
CA GLY A 113 11.15 -4.27 -14.91
C GLY A 113 10.05 -5.23 -15.37
N LYS A 114 9.06 -5.52 -14.52
CA LYS A 114 7.90 -6.38 -14.85
C LYS A 114 6.90 -5.69 -15.79
N ILE A 115 6.79 -4.36 -15.71
CA ILE A 115 6.02 -3.56 -16.68
C ILE A 115 6.91 -2.58 -17.44
N THR A 116 6.54 -2.32 -18.69
CA THR A 116 7.29 -1.41 -19.56
C THR A 116 7.09 0.05 -19.13
N ARG A 117 8.01 0.93 -19.55
CA ARG A 117 7.89 2.38 -19.37
C ARG A 117 6.58 2.93 -19.94
N THR A 118 6.19 2.45 -21.12
CA THR A 118 4.95 2.85 -21.80
C THR A 118 3.71 2.45 -21.01
N GLU A 119 3.69 1.21 -20.48
CA GLU A 119 2.58 0.74 -19.66
C GLU A 119 2.49 1.51 -18.34
N PHE A 120 3.61 1.70 -17.64
CA PHE A 120 3.61 2.48 -16.41
C PHE A 120 3.19 3.93 -16.66
N GLY A 121 3.69 4.57 -17.74
CA GLY A 121 3.27 5.92 -18.13
C GLY A 121 1.78 6.02 -18.43
N LYS A 122 1.17 5.00 -19.05
CA LYS A 122 -0.29 4.93 -19.24
C LYS A 122 -1.02 4.86 -17.89
N ARG A 123 -0.56 4.02 -16.96
CA ARG A 123 -1.15 3.89 -15.62
C ARG A 123 -1.01 5.18 -14.81
N LEU A 124 0.11 5.90 -14.93
CA LEU A 124 0.28 7.22 -14.33
C LEU A 124 -0.69 8.25 -14.92
N ALA A 125 -0.90 8.26 -16.23
CA ALA A 125 -1.88 9.15 -16.88
C ALA A 125 -3.34 8.87 -16.49
N GLN A 126 -3.63 7.68 -15.94
CA GLN A 126 -4.94 7.37 -15.34
C GLN A 126 -5.10 7.96 -13.93
N GLU A 127 -4.02 8.23 -13.21
CA GLU A 127 -4.06 8.87 -11.89
C GLU A 127 -3.98 10.39 -12.00
N TRP A 128 -3.02 10.88 -12.80
CA TRP A 128 -2.77 12.31 -13.00
C TRP A 128 -3.08 12.71 -14.44
N ALA A 129 -4.19 13.41 -14.62
CA ALA A 129 -4.70 13.80 -15.95
C ALA A 129 -3.76 14.76 -16.70
N SER A 130 -2.86 15.45 -15.99
CA SER A 130 -1.82 16.31 -16.56
C SER A 130 -0.72 15.52 -17.28
N LEU A 131 -0.60 14.22 -17.05
CA LEU A 131 0.38 13.38 -17.71
C LEU A 131 -0.17 12.83 -19.04
N PRO A 132 0.65 12.82 -20.11
CA PRO A 132 0.27 12.24 -21.38
C PRO A 132 0.37 10.70 -21.37
N VAL A 133 -0.44 10.05 -22.21
CA VAL A 133 -0.16 8.69 -22.65
C VAL A 133 1.10 8.66 -23.53
N LEU A 134 1.93 7.63 -23.36
CA LEU A 134 3.24 7.53 -24.02
C LEU A 134 3.20 6.81 -25.37
N ALA A 135 2.07 6.20 -25.72
CA ALA A 135 1.81 5.56 -27.01
C ALA A 135 0.32 5.70 -27.37
N ALA A 136 -0.03 5.35 -28.61
CA ALA A 136 -1.44 5.23 -28.97
C ALA A 136 -2.12 4.14 -28.11
N THR A 137 -3.29 4.44 -27.57
CA THR A 137 -4.00 3.53 -26.66
C THR A 137 -5.49 3.91 -26.61
N LYS A 138 -6.32 2.97 -26.16
CA LYS A 138 -7.69 3.30 -25.73
C LYS A 138 -7.63 4.17 -24.48
N GLY A 139 -8.22 5.36 -24.54
CA GLY A 139 -8.43 6.26 -23.42
C GLY A 139 -9.77 6.04 -22.73
N LYS A 140 -10.12 6.90 -21.78
CA LYS A 140 -11.41 6.81 -21.07
C LYS A 140 -12.61 7.05 -21.99
N HIS A 141 -12.48 7.97 -22.96
CA HIS A 141 -13.59 8.42 -23.81
C HIS A 141 -13.43 8.06 -25.29
N ARG A 142 -12.20 7.90 -25.77
CA ARG A 142 -11.89 7.63 -27.17
C ARG A 142 -10.49 7.03 -27.31
N ASP A 143 -10.14 6.61 -28.52
CA ASP A 143 -8.78 6.24 -28.85
C ASP A 143 -7.87 7.48 -28.87
N LEU A 144 -6.69 7.31 -28.31
CA LEU A 144 -5.73 8.37 -28.05
C LEU A 144 -4.48 8.19 -28.90
N LYS A 145 -3.91 9.32 -29.27
CA LYS A 145 -2.55 9.43 -29.80
C LYS A 145 -1.59 9.73 -28.66
N ARG A 146 -0.32 9.35 -28.83
CA ARG A 146 0.78 9.72 -27.93
C ARG A 146 0.76 11.23 -27.65
N GLY A 147 0.92 11.62 -26.38
CA GLY A 147 0.90 13.02 -25.97
C GLY A 147 -0.45 13.54 -25.47
N GLN A 148 -1.53 12.77 -25.63
CA GLN A 148 -2.85 13.16 -25.13
C GLN A 148 -3.06 12.72 -23.67
N SER A 149 -3.90 13.44 -22.92
CA SER A 149 -4.35 12.99 -21.60
C SER A 149 -5.18 11.69 -21.75
N TYR A 150 -5.12 10.81 -20.75
CA TYR A 150 -5.96 9.61 -20.71
C TYR A 150 -7.47 9.94 -20.77
N TYR A 151 -7.84 11.14 -20.34
CA TYR A 151 -9.20 11.66 -20.29
C TYR A 151 -9.56 12.57 -21.47
N ALA A 152 -8.71 12.65 -22.51
CA ALA A 152 -9.00 13.52 -23.65
C ALA A 152 -10.35 13.16 -24.31
N GLY A 153 -11.25 14.13 -24.37
CA GLY A 153 -12.63 13.96 -24.83
C GLY A 153 -13.67 14.58 -23.88
N ASP A 154 -13.28 14.91 -22.64
CA ASP A 154 -14.16 15.52 -21.63
C ASP A 154 -14.12 17.07 -21.58
N ALA A 155 -13.40 17.71 -22.50
CA ALA A 155 -13.13 19.14 -22.59
C ALA A 155 -12.40 19.79 -21.40
N LEU A 156 -12.21 19.08 -20.29
CA LEU A 156 -11.63 19.59 -19.05
C LEU A 156 -10.15 19.20 -18.91
N ASN A 157 -9.83 17.94 -19.19
CA ASN A 157 -8.52 17.37 -18.91
C ASN A 157 -7.58 17.49 -20.11
N LYS A 158 -6.36 17.98 -19.84
CA LYS A 158 -5.30 18.16 -20.84
C LYS A 158 -3.96 17.72 -20.27
N ALA A 159 -3.13 17.11 -21.12
CA ALA A 159 -1.75 16.84 -20.76
C ALA A 159 -0.98 18.17 -20.76
N LEU A 160 -0.19 18.40 -19.71
CA LEU A 160 0.57 19.64 -19.48
C LEU A 160 2.08 19.45 -19.71
N VAL A 161 2.50 18.23 -20.02
CA VAL A 161 3.90 17.87 -20.24
C VAL A 161 4.06 16.98 -21.47
N SER A 162 5.21 17.05 -22.14
CA SER A 162 5.49 16.21 -23.30
C SER A 162 5.83 14.77 -22.89
N PRO A 163 5.48 13.77 -23.71
CA PRO A 163 5.86 12.37 -23.46
C PRO A 163 7.36 12.18 -23.24
N ALA A 164 8.20 12.87 -24.01
CA ALA A 164 9.66 12.76 -23.90
C ALA A 164 10.17 13.16 -22.51
N LYS A 165 9.59 14.20 -21.89
CA LYS A 165 9.94 14.62 -20.53
C LYS A 165 9.54 13.54 -19.50
N VAL A 166 8.34 12.97 -19.63
CA VAL A 166 7.89 11.86 -18.78
C VAL A 166 8.81 10.66 -18.93
N GLU A 167 9.14 10.26 -20.16
CA GLU A 167 10.03 9.14 -20.44
C GLU A 167 11.43 9.33 -19.84
N ALA A 168 11.99 10.54 -19.95
CA ALA A 168 13.27 10.88 -19.35
C ALA A 168 13.24 10.76 -17.82
N VAL A 169 12.17 11.23 -17.18
CA VAL A 169 11.98 11.07 -15.73
C VAL A 169 11.85 9.61 -15.36
N LEU A 170 11.01 8.84 -16.05
CA LEU A 170 10.82 7.41 -15.77
C LEU A 170 12.12 6.61 -15.91
N ASN A 171 12.94 6.89 -16.92
CA ASN A 171 14.26 6.26 -17.05
C ASN A 171 15.14 6.55 -15.82
N LYS A 172 15.18 7.80 -15.33
CA LYS A 172 15.91 8.15 -14.11
C LYS A 172 15.34 7.45 -12.88
N VAL A 173 14.01 7.39 -12.75
CA VAL A 173 13.32 6.68 -11.67
C VAL A 173 13.72 5.21 -11.65
N LYS A 174 13.77 4.55 -12.81
CA LYS A 174 14.18 3.14 -12.91
C LYS A 174 15.64 2.95 -12.50
N THR A 175 16.55 3.83 -12.94
CA THR A 175 17.96 3.76 -12.52
C THR A 175 18.11 3.98 -11.01
N VAL A 176 17.49 5.01 -10.44
CA VAL A 176 17.59 5.32 -9.01
C VAL A 176 16.89 4.25 -8.15
N GLY A 177 15.73 3.77 -8.60
CA GLY A 177 14.94 2.75 -7.92
C GLY A 177 15.60 1.36 -7.95
N ALA A 178 16.39 1.06 -8.98
CA ALA A 178 17.18 -0.18 -9.04
C ALA A 178 18.48 -0.11 -8.21
N VAL A 179 19.01 1.09 -7.96
CA VAL A 179 20.25 1.32 -7.20
C VAL A 179 19.99 1.49 -5.70
N GLN A 180 18.78 1.88 -5.29
CA GLN A 180 18.37 1.62 -3.92
C GLN A 180 18.46 0.10 -3.73
N PRO A 181 19.34 -0.43 -2.84
CA PRO A 181 19.02 -1.74 -2.29
C PRO A 181 17.59 -1.60 -1.82
N ALA A 182 16.74 -2.59 -2.13
CA ALA A 182 15.52 -2.75 -1.37
C ALA A 182 15.96 -2.49 0.07
N ILE A 183 15.43 -1.45 0.72
CA ILE A 183 15.44 -1.50 2.17
C ILE A 183 14.73 -2.82 2.36
N VAL A 184 15.53 -3.83 2.72
CA VAL A 184 15.03 -5.05 3.27
C VAL A 184 14.53 -4.54 4.62
N VAL A 185 13.40 -3.83 4.58
CA VAL A 185 12.33 -4.13 5.48
C VAL A 185 12.29 -5.63 5.27
N PRO A 186 12.82 -6.45 6.20
CA PRO A 186 12.63 -7.89 6.09
C PRO A 186 11.18 -7.99 5.69
N GLU A 187 10.94 -8.61 4.52
CA GLU A 187 9.61 -8.79 3.97
C GLU A 187 8.74 -8.88 5.19
N VAL A 188 7.87 -7.88 5.39
CA VAL A 188 6.89 -8.01 6.45
C VAL A 188 6.17 -9.22 5.91
N VAL A 189 6.62 -10.41 6.37
CA VAL A 189 5.81 -11.46 6.84
C VAL A 189 4.83 -10.63 7.63
N THR A 190 3.77 -10.24 6.93
CA THR A 190 2.46 -10.48 7.41
C THR A 190 2.60 -11.89 7.97
N VAL A 191 2.99 -11.93 9.24
CA VAL A 191 2.13 -12.51 10.23
C VAL A 191 0.80 -11.89 9.85
N GLU A 192 0.14 -12.51 8.86
CA GLU A 192 -1.28 -12.71 8.90
C GLU A 192 -1.43 -13.05 10.36
N LYS A 193 -1.84 -12.04 11.14
CA LYS A 193 -2.29 -12.21 12.51
C LYS A 193 -3.10 -13.47 12.37
N PRO A 194 -2.60 -14.64 12.83
CA PRO A 194 -3.00 -15.92 12.29
C PRO A 194 -4.49 -15.82 12.33
N VAL A 195 -5.12 -15.82 11.15
CA VAL A 195 -6.58 -15.74 11.09
C VAL A 195 -6.91 -16.85 12.06
N VAL A 196 -7.46 -16.45 13.21
CA VAL A 196 -7.89 -17.37 14.22
C VAL A 196 -9.05 -17.99 13.47
N ALA A 197 -8.71 -19.04 12.71
CA ALA A 197 -9.66 -19.87 12.04
C ALA A 197 -10.63 -20.18 13.16
N ASP A 198 -11.85 -19.68 12.93
CA ASP A 198 -12.99 -19.76 13.80
C ASP A 198 -12.85 -21.00 14.69
N PRO A 199 -12.77 -20.85 16.03
CA PRO A 199 -12.50 -21.96 16.91
C PRO A 199 -13.77 -22.80 17.06
N GLY A 200 -14.23 -23.36 15.93
CA GLY A 200 -15.05 -24.53 15.89
C GLY A 200 -14.41 -25.56 16.82
N GLU A 201 -15.19 -25.97 17.81
CA GLU A 201 -14.86 -26.99 18.80
C GLU A 201 -13.96 -26.58 19.98
N LEU A 202 -14.13 -25.40 20.56
CA LEU A 202 -13.54 -25.07 21.87
C LEU A 202 -14.00 -25.98 23.02
N GLY A 203 -15.15 -26.64 22.88
CA GLY A 203 -15.70 -27.56 23.88
C GLY A 203 -15.22 -29.01 23.78
N THR A 204 -14.44 -29.39 22.76
CA THR A 204 -13.99 -30.78 22.60
C THR A 204 -12.71 -31.06 23.38
N LYS A 205 -12.62 -32.26 23.99
CA LYS A 205 -11.41 -32.68 24.73
C LYS A 205 -10.19 -32.62 23.79
N PRO A 206 -9.04 -32.09 24.25
CA PRO A 206 -7.84 -31.93 23.41
C PRO A 206 -7.37 -33.21 22.71
N SER A 207 -7.59 -34.39 23.32
CA SER A 207 -7.25 -35.69 22.74
C SER A 207 -8.05 -36.08 21.48
N LYS A 208 -9.18 -35.43 21.23
CA LYS A 208 -10.04 -35.64 20.04
C LYS A 208 -9.94 -34.52 19.00
N SER A 209 -9.12 -33.49 19.26
CA SER A 209 -9.00 -32.34 18.36
C SER A 209 -8.10 -32.66 17.17
N LYS A 210 -8.64 -32.53 15.95
CA LYS A 210 -7.87 -32.67 14.70
C LYS A 210 -6.71 -31.69 14.66
N THR A 211 -6.90 -30.46 15.15
CA THR A 211 -5.88 -29.42 15.22
C THR A 211 -4.70 -29.81 16.11
N VAL A 212 -4.96 -30.45 17.27
CA VAL A 212 -3.90 -30.93 18.17
C VAL A 212 -3.05 -32.01 17.48
N TRP A 213 -3.68 -32.93 16.77
CA TRP A 213 -2.99 -33.98 16.00
C TRP A 213 -2.20 -33.43 14.81
N THR A 214 -2.70 -32.39 14.13
CA THR A 214 -1.94 -31.68 13.08
C THR A 214 -0.66 -31.04 13.63
N TRP A 215 -0.73 -30.35 14.77
CA TRP A 215 0.45 -29.73 15.40
C TRP A 215 1.43 -30.76 15.96
N ALA A 216 0.93 -31.86 16.56
CA ALA A 216 1.77 -32.94 17.04
C ALA A 216 2.49 -33.65 15.88
N GLY A 217 1.79 -33.92 14.77
CA GLY A 217 2.37 -34.49 13.55
C GLY A 217 3.42 -33.58 12.92
N ALA A 218 3.17 -32.27 12.86
CA ALA A 218 4.14 -31.28 12.38
C ALA A 218 5.42 -31.26 13.24
N GLY A 219 5.29 -31.35 14.57
CA GLY A 219 6.44 -31.44 15.49
C GLY A 219 7.24 -32.73 15.31
N ILE A 220 6.57 -33.87 15.15
CA ILE A 220 7.20 -35.19 14.98
C ILE A 220 7.92 -35.31 13.63
N MET A 221 7.29 -34.85 12.53
CA MET A 221 7.91 -34.84 11.19
C MET A 221 9.15 -33.94 11.14
N SER A 222 9.14 -32.83 11.89
CA SER A 222 10.29 -31.92 12.01
C SER A 222 11.44 -32.53 12.81
N ALA A 223 11.15 -33.42 13.77
CA ALA A 223 12.16 -34.13 14.57
C ALA A 223 12.81 -35.31 13.81
N ILE A 224 12.04 -36.04 12.99
CA ILE A 224 12.54 -37.19 12.21
C ILE A 224 13.42 -36.75 11.02
N SER A 225 13.18 -35.57 10.46
CA SER A 225 13.84 -35.08 9.24
C SER A 225 15.20 -34.40 9.48
N GLY A 226 15.74 -34.43 10.71
CA GLY A 226 17.04 -33.88 11.07
C GLY A 226 18.26 -34.52 10.38
N ALA A 227 18.06 -35.47 9.47
CA ALA A 227 19.12 -36.15 8.72
C ALA A 227 19.08 -35.92 7.19
N GLY A 228 18.22 -35.06 6.63
CA GLY A 228 18.21 -34.86 5.17
C GLY A 228 17.50 -33.60 4.66
N SER A 229 18.27 -32.72 4.02
CA SER A 229 17.98 -31.73 2.95
C SER A 229 16.58 -31.06 2.84
N PHE A 230 15.85 -30.90 3.93
CA PHE A 230 14.47 -30.38 3.91
C PHE A 230 14.34 -28.91 3.47
N LEU A 231 15.33 -28.06 3.74
CA LEU A 231 15.32 -26.64 3.39
C LEU A 231 16.31 -26.28 2.27
N GLY A 232 16.55 -27.20 1.33
CA GLY A 232 17.27 -26.89 0.09
C GLY A 232 18.65 -26.25 0.28
N GLY A 233 19.63 -27.02 0.76
CA GLY A 233 21.04 -26.59 0.81
C GLY A 233 21.40 -25.62 1.95
N LEU A 234 20.47 -25.29 2.83
CA LEU A 234 20.72 -24.51 4.05
C LEU A 234 21.65 -25.24 5.04
N ASP A 235 22.52 -24.49 5.71
CA ASP A 235 23.45 -24.99 6.74
C ASP A 235 22.71 -25.75 7.86
N TRP A 236 23.28 -26.88 8.29
CA TRP A 236 22.67 -27.79 9.27
C TRP A 236 22.37 -27.13 10.63
N ARG A 237 23.15 -26.11 11.03
CA ARG A 237 22.91 -25.36 12.28
C ARG A 237 21.69 -24.47 12.15
N VAL A 238 21.48 -23.89 10.98
CA VAL A 238 20.29 -23.08 10.67
C VAL A 238 19.05 -23.96 10.62
N GLN A 239 19.17 -25.16 10.04
CA GLN A 239 18.09 -26.16 10.06
C GLN A 239 17.71 -26.56 11.50
N LEU A 240 18.67 -26.74 12.41
CA LEU A 240 18.39 -27.03 13.82
C LEU A 240 17.66 -25.88 14.53
N LEU A 241 18.01 -24.63 14.25
CA LEU A 241 17.33 -23.46 14.83
C LEU A 241 15.86 -23.40 14.38
N PHE A 242 15.59 -23.62 13.09
CA PHE A 242 14.21 -23.65 12.57
C PHE A 242 13.42 -24.83 13.13
N SER A 243 14.02 -26.02 13.21
CA SER A 243 13.37 -27.19 13.81
C SER A 243 13.02 -26.95 15.28
N ALA A 244 13.92 -26.35 16.05
CA ALA A 244 13.65 -25.97 17.45
C ALA A 244 12.50 -24.96 17.57
N ALA A 245 12.44 -23.96 16.67
CA ALA A 245 11.37 -22.99 16.64
C ALA A 245 10.00 -23.63 16.31
N ILE A 246 9.96 -24.55 15.33
CA ILE A 246 8.73 -25.27 14.94
C ILE A 246 8.24 -26.15 16.09
N ILE A 247 9.14 -26.90 16.73
CA ILE A 247 8.82 -27.72 17.91
C ILE A 247 8.28 -26.84 19.04
N GLY A 248 8.92 -25.70 19.31
CA GLY A 248 8.46 -24.74 20.31
C GLY A 248 7.06 -24.20 20.03
N PHE A 249 6.76 -23.89 18.76
CA PHE A 249 5.44 -23.41 18.35
C PHE A 249 4.36 -24.49 18.48
N ALA A 250 4.68 -25.75 18.14
CA ALA A 250 3.78 -26.88 18.31
C ALA A 250 3.46 -27.13 19.80
N ILE A 251 4.47 -27.12 20.68
CA ILE A 251 4.29 -27.24 22.13
C ILE A 251 3.41 -26.11 22.67
N TYR A 252 3.68 -24.87 22.24
CA TYR A 252 2.89 -23.70 22.63
C TYR A 252 1.43 -23.82 22.19
N GLY A 253 1.17 -24.23 20.94
CA GLY A 253 -0.18 -24.42 20.41
C GLY A 253 -0.98 -25.47 21.17
N ILE A 254 -0.35 -26.60 21.51
CA ILE A 254 -0.97 -27.69 22.29
C ILE A 254 -1.29 -27.20 23.71
N LYS A 255 -0.34 -26.55 24.39
CA LYS A 255 -0.54 -26.00 25.74
C LYS A 255 -1.67 -24.97 25.76
N ARG A 256 -1.64 -24.00 24.85
CA ARG A 256 -2.65 -22.95 24.75
C ARG A 256 -4.05 -23.52 24.52
N ARG A 257 -4.19 -24.58 23.72
CA ARG A 257 -5.50 -25.23 23.52
C ARG A 257 -5.98 -25.95 24.78
N ALA A 258 -5.08 -26.58 25.54
CA ALA A 258 -5.43 -27.17 26.83
C ALA A 258 -5.88 -26.12 27.86
N ASP A 259 -5.22 -24.96 27.88
CA ASP A 259 -5.57 -23.84 28.76
C ASP A 259 -6.94 -23.24 28.40
N LEU A 260 -7.20 -23.05 27.10
CA LEU A 260 -8.52 -22.60 26.61
C LEU A 260 -9.63 -23.58 26.94
N PHE A 261 -9.40 -24.89 26.81
CA PHE A 261 -10.38 -25.91 27.20
C PHE A 261 -10.71 -25.85 28.69
N LYS A 262 -9.71 -25.66 29.56
CA LYS A 262 -9.93 -25.47 31.00
C LYS A 262 -10.73 -24.20 31.30
N ALA A 263 -10.39 -23.09 30.65
CA ALA A 263 -11.09 -21.82 30.84
C ALA A 263 -12.57 -21.90 30.41
N VAL A 264 -12.85 -22.50 29.24
CA VAL A 264 -14.22 -22.71 28.77
C VAL A 264 -15.00 -23.62 29.70
N LYS A 265 -14.40 -24.72 30.17
CA LYS A 265 -15.04 -25.63 31.13
C LYS A 265 -15.34 -24.94 32.47
N GLY A 266 -14.43 -24.08 32.94
CA GLY A 266 -14.63 -23.26 34.15
C GLY A 266 -15.81 -22.32 34.00
N LEU A 267 -15.84 -21.53 32.91
CA LEU A 267 -16.94 -20.61 32.62
C LEU A 267 -18.29 -21.34 32.47
N GLN A 268 -18.33 -22.52 31.85
CA GLN A 268 -19.55 -23.31 31.74
C GLN A 268 -20.05 -23.85 33.09
N ALA A 269 -19.17 -24.07 34.06
CA ALA A 269 -19.54 -24.47 35.42
C ALA A 269 -19.96 -23.29 36.32
N GLU A 270 -19.63 -22.05 35.93
CA GLU A 270 -20.07 -20.83 36.62
C GLU A 270 -21.41 -20.30 36.09
N ILE A 271 -21.77 -20.63 34.84
CA ILE A 271 -22.96 -20.11 34.14
C ILE A 271 -24.13 -21.13 34.14
N GLY A 272 -23.87 -22.40 34.45
CA GLY A 272 -24.89 -23.46 34.60
C GLY A 272 -25.04 -23.88 36.06
#